data_AF-A0A537I4Z8-F1
#
_entry.id   AF-A0A537I4Z8-F1
#
_cell.length_a   1.000
_cell.length_b   1.000
_cell.length_c   1.000
_cell.angle_alpha   90.00
_cell.angle_beta   90.00
_cell.angle_gamma   90.00
#
_symmetry.space_group_name_H-M   'P 1'
#
loop_
_entity.id
_entity.type
_entity.pdbx_description
1 polymer ?
#
loop_
_entity_poly.entity_id
_entity_poly.type
_entity_poly.pdbx_seq_one_letter_code
_entity_poly.pdbx_strand_id
1 'polypeptide(L)'
;MKQMKFITAALIIIAAVSCSKSKNELPQPQQQSVEKKLIAASTIYANDPTETMELTYDAQGRLSNYKDDEHTYFFSYDAGSKLNVIRKKLSDGQPDQLIECDLNEKGAITKMVYKKADNTITYTYEYFYDANGYMIKQKGQGTGYLMEEEYVIVNGNPVSSKLSYDGVFNSKREYHYDEKILNKAPQGTSNMWPSDKLFGKTVKNIMIASKTFDTNNIVTWDVKFTYKFDADNYPVKQTTDYVLQGETNVTTYTYQ
;
A
#
# COMPACT_ATOMS: atom_id res chain seq x y z
N MET A 1 3.33 62.56 -6.31
CA MET A 1 3.08 63.41 -5.12
C MET A 1 1.94 62.76 -4.34
N LYS A 2 1.98 62.39 -3.06
CA LYS A 2 2.90 62.60 -1.93
C LYS A 2 2.86 61.31 -1.08
N GLN A 3 4.02 60.91 -0.58
CA GLN A 3 4.13 59.93 0.52
C GLN A 3 3.55 60.54 1.80
N MET A 4 2.82 59.73 2.58
CA MET A 4 2.44 60.11 3.93
C MET A 4 2.87 59.00 4.88
N LYS A 5 4.04 59.21 5.49
CA LYS A 5 4.58 58.43 6.59
C LYS A 5 3.83 58.85 7.85
N PHE A 6 3.23 57.90 8.57
CA PHE A 6 2.85 58.10 9.96
C PHE A 6 3.67 57.17 10.84
N ILE A 7 4.56 57.81 11.60
CA ILE A 7 5.29 57.27 12.74
C ILE A 7 4.36 57.46 13.93
N THR A 8 4.07 56.40 14.69
CA THR A 8 3.48 56.57 16.03
C THR A 8 4.10 55.59 17.01
N ALA A 9 4.86 56.24 17.89
CA ALA A 9 5.36 55.92 19.22
C ALA A 9 4.89 54.63 19.93
N ALA A 10 5.89 54.06 20.60
CA ALA A 10 5.85 52.95 21.53
C ALA A 10 4.93 53.18 22.76
N LEU A 11 4.28 52.10 23.19
CA LEU A 11 3.80 51.92 24.55
C LEU A 11 4.25 50.53 24.99
N ILE A 12 5.39 50.50 25.69
CA ILE A 12 5.92 49.29 26.33
C ILE A 12 5.26 49.21 27.71
N ILE A 13 4.28 48.30 27.84
CA ILE A 13 3.77 47.86 29.13
C ILE A 13 4.61 46.66 29.54
N ILE A 14 5.56 46.86 30.47
CA ILE A 14 6.28 45.77 31.12
C ILE A 14 5.36 45.20 32.20
N ALA A 15 4.52 44.24 31.82
CA ALA A 15 3.85 43.39 32.79
C ALA A 15 4.88 42.38 33.34
N ALA A 16 5.30 42.57 34.59
CA ALA A 16 6.05 41.60 35.34
C ALA A 16 5.16 40.40 35.66
N VAL A 17 5.05 39.45 34.72
CA VAL A 17 4.45 38.15 34.98
C VAL A 17 5.47 37.34 35.77
N SER A 18 5.10 37.06 37.02
CA SER A 18 5.77 36.14 37.94
C SER A 18 6.01 34.80 37.24
N CYS A 19 7.24 34.61 36.77
CA CYS A 19 7.73 33.35 36.23
C CYS A 19 7.90 32.40 37.42
N SER A 20 6.86 31.64 37.76
CA SER A 20 7.08 30.38 38.47
C SER A 20 8.05 29.57 37.62
N LYS A 21 9.16 29.15 38.23
CA LYS A 21 10.12 28.22 37.63
C LYS A 21 9.39 26.92 37.28
N SER A 22 8.77 26.87 36.10
CA SER A 22 8.55 25.63 35.40
C SER A 22 9.93 25.04 35.19
N LYS A 23 10.14 23.84 35.74
CA LYS A 23 11.33 23.07 35.44
C LYS A 23 11.37 22.95 33.91
N ASN A 24 12.41 23.50 33.30
CA ASN A 24 12.80 23.16 31.94
C ASN A 24 13.16 21.67 31.96
N GLU A 25 12.15 20.82 31.90
CA GLU A 25 12.36 19.47 31.41
C GLU A 25 12.76 19.63 29.96
N LEU A 26 14.04 19.38 29.70
CA LEU A 26 14.55 19.24 28.35
C LEU A 26 13.61 18.28 27.62
N PRO A 27 13.11 18.62 26.42
CA PRO A 27 12.30 17.68 25.66
C PRO A 27 13.10 16.39 25.56
N GLN A 28 12.57 15.32 26.16
CA GLN A 28 13.18 14.01 26.04
C GLN A 28 13.36 13.74 24.55
N PRO A 29 14.54 13.24 24.11
CA PRO A 29 14.72 12.81 22.74
C PRO A 29 13.54 11.92 22.41
N GLN A 30 12.73 12.32 21.42
CA GLN A 30 11.67 11.45 20.93
C GLN A 30 12.36 10.17 20.49
N GLN A 31 12.19 9.11 21.28
CA GLN A 31 12.74 7.81 20.99
C GLN A 31 12.15 7.44 19.63
N GLN A 32 13.02 7.45 18.61
CA GLN A 32 12.62 7.15 17.24
C GLN A 32 12.05 5.73 17.28
N SER A 33 10.73 5.62 17.17
CA SER A 33 10.07 4.32 17.20
C SER A 33 10.62 3.50 16.05
N VAL A 34 11.20 2.34 16.36
CA VAL A 34 11.62 1.39 15.33
C VAL A 34 10.38 1.03 14.51
N GLU A 35 10.48 1.17 13.19
CA GLU A 35 9.38 0.83 12.29
C GLU A 35 9.09 -0.67 12.38
N LYS A 36 7.84 -1.04 12.63
CA LYS A 36 7.42 -2.44 12.72
C LYS A 36 7.17 -3.00 11.32
N LYS A 37 7.54 -4.25 11.10
CA LYS A 37 7.25 -4.97 9.86
C LYS A 37 6.06 -5.91 10.06
N LEU A 38 5.20 -5.98 9.06
CA LEU A 38 4.09 -6.94 9.04
C LEU A 38 4.67 -8.34 8.88
N ILE A 39 4.42 -9.24 9.83
CA ILE A 39 4.93 -10.61 9.79
C ILE A 39 3.84 -11.65 9.53
N ALA A 40 2.57 -11.30 9.78
CA ALA A 40 1.45 -12.17 9.48
C ALA A 40 0.15 -11.38 9.34
N ALA A 41 -0.78 -11.93 8.56
CA ALA A 41 -2.18 -11.53 8.63
C ALA A 41 -3.10 -12.75 8.48
N SER A 42 -4.33 -12.61 8.95
CA SER A 42 -5.36 -13.63 8.78
C SER A 42 -6.70 -12.97 8.51
N THR A 43 -7.40 -13.45 7.48
CA THR A 43 -8.71 -12.94 7.08
C THR A 43 -9.77 -14.00 7.30
N ILE A 44 -10.77 -13.67 8.11
CA ILE A 44 -11.96 -14.49 8.33
C ILE A 44 -13.05 -13.96 7.41
N TYR A 45 -13.56 -14.84 6.57
CA TYR A 45 -14.72 -14.62 5.70
C TYR A 45 -15.97 -15.19 6.37
N ALA A 46 -17.14 -14.68 6.00
CA ALA A 46 -18.40 -15.12 6.62
C ALA A 46 -18.68 -16.62 6.40
N ASN A 47 -18.35 -17.14 5.22
CA ASN A 47 -18.71 -18.49 4.78
C ASN A 47 -17.55 -19.32 4.23
N ASP A 48 -16.33 -18.78 4.23
CA ASP A 48 -15.14 -19.43 3.65
C ASP A 48 -14.09 -19.73 4.72
N PRO A 49 -13.16 -20.68 4.45
CA PRO A 49 -12.01 -20.91 5.32
C PRO A 49 -11.25 -19.61 5.61
N THR A 50 -10.69 -19.53 6.81
CA THR A 50 -9.78 -18.45 7.16
C THR A 50 -8.57 -18.47 6.25
N GLU A 51 -8.31 -17.36 5.58
CA GLU A 51 -7.08 -17.19 4.82
C GLU A 51 -5.97 -16.70 5.74
N THR A 52 -4.75 -17.18 5.52
CA THR A 52 -3.57 -16.77 6.30
C THR A 52 -2.42 -16.36 5.40
N MET A 53 -1.61 -15.42 5.89
CA MET A 53 -0.33 -15.13 5.29
C MET A 53 0.77 -14.92 6.33
N GLU A 54 1.98 -15.32 5.98
CA GLU A 54 3.19 -15.17 6.78
C GLU A 54 4.29 -14.49 5.94
N LEU A 55 5.05 -13.58 6.55
CA LEU A 55 6.11 -12.82 5.91
C LEU A 55 7.39 -12.91 6.72
N THR A 56 8.52 -13.03 6.01
CA THR A 56 9.85 -12.89 6.62
C THR A 56 10.69 -11.93 5.80
N TYR A 57 11.68 -11.33 6.48
CA TYR A 57 12.54 -10.31 5.90
C TYR A 57 14.01 -10.70 6.06
N ASP A 58 14.83 -10.30 5.10
CA ASP A 58 16.27 -10.45 5.18
C ASP A 58 16.91 -9.43 6.15
N ALA A 59 18.22 -9.53 6.35
CA ALA A 59 18.97 -8.62 7.23
C ALA A 59 18.97 -7.15 6.77
N GLN A 60 18.53 -6.85 5.55
CA GLN A 60 18.35 -5.50 5.02
C GLN A 60 16.89 -5.03 5.11
N GLY A 61 16.00 -5.84 5.70
CA GLY A 61 14.58 -5.54 5.85
C GLY A 61 13.79 -5.67 4.55
N ARG A 62 14.29 -6.43 3.56
CA ARG A 62 13.57 -6.73 2.32
C ARG A 62 12.80 -8.04 2.47
N LEU A 63 11.64 -8.13 1.81
CA LEU A 63 10.82 -9.35 1.83
C LEU A 63 11.64 -10.53 1.27
N SER A 64 11.85 -11.56 2.08
CA SER A 64 12.59 -12.77 1.71
C SER A 64 11.68 -13.97 1.47
N ASN A 65 10.56 -14.04 2.19
CA ASN A 65 9.56 -15.07 2.04
C ASN A 65 8.16 -14.50 2.25
N TYR A 66 7.22 -14.96 1.44
CA TYR A 66 5.78 -14.75 1.61
C TYR A 66 5.11 -16.11 1.48
N LYS A 67 4.23 -16.46 2.40
CA LYS A 67 3.49 -17.72 2.38
C LYS A 67 2.01 -17.41 2.51
N ASP A 68 1.21 -17.99 1.64
CA ASP A 68 -0.26 -18.01 1.72
C ASP A 68 -0.73 -19.44 2.02
N ASP A 69 -2.03 -19.71 1.93
CA ASP A 69 -2.60 -21.02 2.28
C ASP A 69 -2.25 -22.14 1.29
N GLU A 70 -1.76 -21.80 0.10
CA GLU A 70 -1.49 -22.74 -0.98
C GLU A 70 -0.02 -22.78 -1.41
N HIS A 71 0.72 -21.69 -1.20
CA HIS A 71 2.03 -21.48 -1.77
C HIS A 71 3.02 -20.82 -0.81
N THR A 72 4.30 -21.01 -1.11
CA THR A 72 5.40 -20.22 -0.55
C THR A 72 6.20 -19.59 -1.67
N TYR A 73 6.48 -18.29 -1.54
CA TYR A 73 7.22 -17.45 -2.47
C TYR A 73 8.57 -17.12 -1.85
N PHE A 74 9.65 -17.42 -2.59
CA PHE A 74 11.03 -17.18 -2.17
C PHE A 74 11.63 -16.06 -3.01
N PHE A 75 12.10 -14.99 -2.37
CA PHE A 75 12.58 -13.78 -3.04
C PHE A 75 14.11 -13.73 -3.04
N SER A 76 14.70 -13.56 -4.23
CA SER A 76 16.15 -13.39 -4.42
C SER A 76 16.44 -12.10 -5.16
N TYR A 77 17.24 -11.22 -4.55
CA TYR A 77 17.56 -9.91 -5.11
C TYR A 77 18.98 -9.91 -5.70
N ASP A 78 19.09 -9.71 -7.01
CA ASP A 78 20.37 -9.69 -7.72
C ASP A 78 20.81 -8.26 -8.01
N ALA A 79 21.94 -7.84 -7.44
CA ALA A 79 22.63 -6.57 -7.69
C ALA A 79 21.71 -5.31 -7.69
N GLY A 80 20.57 -5.35 -6.99
CA GLY A 80 19.63 -4.23 -6.82
C GLY A 80 18.76 -3.89 -8.03
N SER A 81 18.96 -4.51 -9.20
CA SER A 81 18.23 -4.21 -10.44
C SER A 81 17.27 -5.33 -10.88
N LYS A 82 17.38 -6.49 -10.26
CA LYS A 82 16.56 -7.67 -10.55
C LYS A 82 16.04 -8.30 -9.26
N LEU A 83 14.83 -8.83 -9.33
CA LEU A 83 14.23 -9.69 -8.31
C LEU A 83 13.74 -10.96 -9.00
N ASN A 84 14.17 -12.10 -8.48
CA ASN A 84 13.70 -13.41 -8.91
C ASN A 84 12.86 -14.03 -7.79
N VAL A 85 11.65 -14.49 -8.12
CA VAL A 85 10.75 -15.14 -7.16
C VAL A 85 10.43 -16.55 -7.62
N ILE A 86 10.58 -17.51 -6.72
CA ILE A 86 10.17 -18.90 -6.93
C ILE A 86 8.92 -19.14 -6.10
N ARG A 87 7.81 -19.53 -6.74
CA ARG A 87 6.61 -19.99 -6.06
C ARG A 87 6.62 -21.51 -6.01
N LYS A 88 6.42 -22.05 -4.81
CA LYS A 88 6.30 -23.49 -4.55
C LYS A 88 4.93 -23.79 -3.97
N LYS A 89 4.31 -24.88 -4.40
CA LYS A 89 3.08 -25.38 -3.80
C LYS A 89 3.37 -25.96 -2.42
N LEU A 90 2.48 -25.74 -1.47
CA LEU A 90 2.57 -26.34 -0.14
C LEU A 90 2.26 -27.84 -0.17
N SER A 91 1.45 -28.31 -1.12
CA SER A 91 1.01 -29.71 -1.21
C SER A 91 2.16 -30.70 -1.46
N ASP A 92 3.17 -30.31 -2.23
CA ASP A 92 4.29 -31.18 -2.66
C ASP A 92 5.68 -30.52 -2.59
N GLY A 93 5.74 -29.23 -2.25
CA GLY A 93 6.96 -28.45 -2.19
C GLY A 93 7.61 -28.17 -3.56
N GLN A 94 6.95 -28.50 -4.67
CA GLN A 94 7.52 -28.33 -6.01
C GLN A 94 7.32 -26.90 -6.52
N PRO A 95 8.32 -26.33 -7.21
CA PRO A 95 8.14 -25.08 -7.95
C PRO A 95 7.11 -25.26 -9.05
N ASP A 96 6.12 -24.38 -9.09
CA ASP A 96 5.11 -24.36 -10.15
C ASP A 96 5.14 -23.07 -10.97
N GLN A 97 5.81 -22.03 -10.45
CA GLN A 97 5.95 -20.75 -11.11
C GLN A 97 7.27 -20.06 -10.75
N LEU A 98 7.86 -19.41 -11.75
CA LEU A 98 9.02 -18.54 -11.65
C LEU A 98 8.56 -17.13 -12.06
N ILE A 99 8.95 -16.11 -11.30
CA ILE A 99 8.57 -14.73 -11.57
C ILE A 99 9.84 -13.89 -11.60
N GLU A 100 10.17 -13.37 -12.78
CA GLU A 100 11.33 -12.51 -12.99
C GLU A 100 10.88 -11.06 -13.00
N CYS A 101 11.55 -10.22 -12.22
CA CYS A 101 11.18 -8.82 -12.03
C CYS A 101 12.34 -7.88 -12.36
N ASP A 102 12.03 -6.79 -13.05
CA ASP A 102 12.94 -5.65 -13.27
C ASP A 102 12.69 -4.58 -12.21
N LEU A 103 13.72 -4.11 -11.54
CA LEU A 103 13.63 -3.06 -10.52
C LEU A 103 14.16 -1.72 -11.07
N ASN A 104 13.52 -0.61 -10.71
CA ASN A 104 14.09 0.71 -10.92
C ASN A 104 15.15 1.04 -9.85
N GLU A 105 15.80 2.21 -9.97
CA GLU A 105 16.82 2.69 -9.03
C GLU A 105 16.34 2.86 -7.58
N LYS A 106 15.02 2.95 -7.36
CA LYS A 106 14.39 3.04 -6.04
C LYS A 106 14.03 1.66 -5.48
N GLY A 107 14.28 0.58 -6.22
CA GLY A 107 13.96 -0.80 -5.86
C GLY A 107 12.51 -1.20 -6.10
N ALA A 108 11.72 -0.39 -6.81
CA ALA A 108 10.35 -0.74 -7.18
C ALA A 108 10.31 -1.51 -8.50
N ILE A 109 9.42 -2.49 -8.58
CA ILE A 109 9.23 -3.36 -9.74
C ILE A 109 8.62 -2.55 -10.88
N THR A 110 9.27 -2.57 -12.05
CA THR A 110 8.78 -1.94 -13.28
C THR A 110 8.24 -2.96 -14.28
N LYS A 111 8.66 -4.22 -14.17
CA LYS A 111 8.18 -5.32 -15.00
C LYS A 111 8.18 -6.62 -14.22
N MET A 112 7.20 -7.47 -14.48
CA MET A 112 7.15 -8.86 -13.99
C MET A 112 6.87 -9.80 -15.15
N VAL A 113 7.56 -10.94 -15.19
CA VAL A 113 7.38 -12.00 -16.18
C VAL A 113 7.11 -13.31 -15.44
N TYR A 114 5.89 -13.81 -15.58
CA TYR A 114 5.44 -15.06 -14.99
C TYR A 114 5.75 -16.20 -15.94
N LYS A 115 6.47 -17.21 -15.46
CA LYS A 115 6.85 -18.40 -16.20
C LYS A 115 6.40 -19.65 -15.46
N LYS A 116 5.93 -20.65 -16.20
CA LYS A 116 5.79 -22.02 -15.69
C LYS A 116 7.16 -22.66 -15.47
N ALA A 117 7.18 -23.81 -14.82
CA ALA A 117 8.40 -24.61 -14.63
C ALA A 117 9.12 -24.98 -15.94
N ASP A 118 8.40 -25.05 -17.07
CA ASP A 118 8.95 -25.28 -18.42
C ASP A 118 9.45 -24.01 -19.13
N ASN A 119 9.51 -22.87 -18.41
CA ASN A 119 9.83 -21.53 -18.90
C ASN A 119 8.82 -20.88 -19.87
N THR A 120 7.64 -21.48 -20.07
CA THR A 120 6.57 -20.85 -20.84
C THR A 120 6.06 -19.62 -20.11
N ILE A 121 6.09 -18.46 -20.76
CA ILE A 121 5.53 -17.21 -20.24
C ILE A 121 4.01 -17.31 -20.22
N THR A 122 3.40 -17.08 -19.05
CA THR A 122 1.94 -17.09 -18.89
C THR A 122 1.36 -15.70 -18.78
N TYR A 123 2.13 -14.77 -18.22
CA TYR A 123 1.66 -13.42 -17.95
C TYR A 123 2.83 -12.44 -17.81
N THR A 124 2.61 -11.19 -18.19
CA THR A 124 3.57 -10.11 -17.92
C THR A 124 2.85 -8.90 -17.34
N TYR A 125 3.47 -8.23 -16.37
CA TYR A 125 3.04 -6.92 -15.91
C TYR A 125 4.09 -5.86 -16.20
N GLU A 126 3.66 -4.63 -16.47
CA GLU A 126 4.47 -3.42 -16.49
C GLU A 126 3.86 -2.38 -15.54
N TYR A 127 4.71 -1.72 -14.76
CA TYR A 127 4.29 -0.73 -13.77
C TYR A 127 4.97 0.61 -14.05
N PHE A 128 4.18 1.68 -13.95
CA PHE A 128 4.62 3.04 -14.24
C PHE A 128 4.40 3.91 -13.02
N TYR A 129 5.36 4.78 -12.76
CA TYR A 129 5.44 5.59 -11.55
C TYR A 129 5.54 7.07 -11.88
N ASP A 130 5.00 7.92 -11.02
CA ASP A 130 5.30 9.35 -11.04
C ASP A 130 6.71 9.66 -10.49
N ALA A 131 7.14 10.92 -10.58
CA ALA A 131 8.43 11.36 -10.06
C ALA A 131 8.57 11.15 -8.53
N ASN A 132 7.45 11.16 -7.80
CA ASN A 132 7.43 10.95 -6.35
C ASN A 132 7.55 9.47 -5.98
N GLY A 133 7.37 8.55 -6.93
CA GLY A 133 7.43 7.11 -6.75
C GLY A 133 6.08 6.45 -6.47
N TYR A 134 4.95 7.13 -6.69
CA TYR A 134 3.61 6.52 -6.63
C TYR A 134 3.29 5.86 -7.97
N MET A 135 2.71 4.67 -7.93
CA MET A 135 2.26 3.98 -9.14
C MET A 135 1.07 4.72 -9.77
N ILE A 136 1.19 5.06 -11.04
CA ILE A 136 0.16 5.79 -11.81
C ILE A 136 -0.48 4.93 -12.90
N LYS A 137 0.15 3.82 -13.27
CA LYS A 137 -0.40 2.88 -14.24
C LYS A 137 0.16 1.48 -14.03
N GLN A 138 -0.67 0.48 -14.26
CA GLN A 138 -0.24 -0.89 -14.48
C GLN A 138 -0.80 -1.41 -15.81
N LYS A 139 -0.03 -2.27 -16.47
CA LYS A 139 -0.47 -3.03 -17.65
C LYS A 139 -0.22 -4.49 -17.39
N GLY A 140 -1.20 -5.32 -17.66
CA GLY A 140 -1.09 -6.78 -17.57
C GLY A 140 -1.41 -7.42 -18.91
N GLN A 141 -0.57 -8.32 -19.38
CA GLN A 141 -0.76 -9.02 -20.64
C GLN A 141 -0.69 -10.53 -20.41
N GLY A 142 -1.75 -11.23 -20.78
CA GLY A 142 -1.84 -12.68 -20.76
C GLY A 142 -2.33 -13.23 -22.10
N THR A 143 -2.68 -14.52 -22.13
CA THR A 143 -3.26 -15.14 -23.33
C THR A 143 -4.65 -14.56 -23.60
N GLY A 144 -4.74 -13.68 -24.60
CA GLY A 144 -6.02 -13.23 -25.16
C GLY A 144 -6.63 -11.97 -24.54
N TYR A 145 -5.93 -11.28 -23.64
CA TYR A 145 -6.36 -9.95 -23.18
C TYR A 145 -5.18 -9.08 -22.72
N LEU A 146 -5.32 -7.78 -22.94
CA LEU A 146 -4.51 -6.73 -22.33
C LEU A 146 -5.36 -5.99 -21.30
N MET A 147 -4.93 -6.00 -20.04
CA MET A 147 -5.51 -5.19 -18.97
C MET A 147 -4.66 -3.93 -18.77
N GLU A 148 -5.30 -2.78 -18.64
CA GLU A 148 -4.64 -1.55 -18.20
C GLU A 148 -5.45 -0.90 -17.08
N GLU A 149 -4.78 -0.52 -15.99
CA GLU A 149 -5.38 0.29 -14.93
C GLU A 149 -4.55 1.55 -14.71
N GLU A 150 -5.20 2.71 -14.78
CA GLU A 150 -4.58 4.03 -14.58
C GLU A 150 -5.11 4.68 -13.30
N TYR A 151 -4.23 5.27 -12.50
CA TYR A 151 -4.55 5.88 -11.21
C TYR A 151 -4.37 7.39 -11.24
N VAL A 152 -5.28 8.10 -10.57
CA VAL A 152 -5.13 9.53 -10.27
C VAL A 152 -4.65 9.68 -8.84
N ILE A 153 -3.42 10.20 -8.66
CA ILE A 153 -2.81 10.41 -7.34
C ILE A 153 -2.99 11.85 -6.89
N VAL A 154 -3.54 12.06 -5.70
CA VAL A 154 -3.66 13.37 -5.06
C VAL A 154 -3.10 13.26 -3.64
N ASN A 155 -2.14 14.13 -3.30
CA ASN A 155 -1.51 14.18 -1.98
C ASN A 155 -0.93 12.84 -1.49
N GLY A 156 -0.50 11.97 -2.40
CA GLY A 156 0.05 10.65 -2.09
C GLY A 156 -0.99 9.55 -1.89
N ASN A 157 -2.26 9.80 -2.23
CA ASN A 157 -3.35 8.82 -2.22
C ASN A 157 -3.92 8.67 -3.63
N PRO A 158 -4.15 7.44 -4.14
CA PRO A 158 -4.93 7.23 -5.35
C PRO A 158 -6.40 7.54 -5.06
N VAL A 159 -6.96 8.57 -5.66
CA VAL A 159 -8.36 8.98 -5.45
C VAL A 159 -9.32 8.35 -6.44
N SER A 160 -8.81 7.91 -7.59
CA SER A 160 -9.57 7.10 -8.55
C SER A 160 -8.67 6.22 -9.40
N SER A 161 -9.28 5.18 -10.00
CA SER A 161 -8.67 4.41 -11.07
C SER A 161 -9.62 4.18 -12.24
N LYS A 162 -9.05 3.91 -13.42
CA LYS A 162 -9.77 3.51 -14.64
C LYS A 162 -9.21 2.19 -15.14
N LEU A 163 -10.05 1.17 -15.20
CA LEU A 163 -9.72 -0.15 -15.75
C LEU A 163 -10.22 -0.24 -17.20
N SER A 164 -9.36 -0.74 -18.08
CA SER A 164 -9.67 -1.01 -19.49
C SER A 164 -9.16 -2.38 -19.89
N TYR A 165 -9.87 -3.04 -20.82
CA TYR A 165 -9.44 -4.27 -21.48
C TYR A 165 -9.33 -4.03 -22.98
N ASP A 166 -8.17 -4.34 -23.57
CA ASP A 166 -7.90 -4.14 -25.00
C ASP A 166 -8.21 -2.71 -25.49
N GLY A 167 -7.90 -1.72 -24.63
CA GLY A 167 -8.18 -0.30 -24.87
C GLY A 167 -9.65 0.12 -24.66
N VAL A 168 -10.54 -0.82 -24.35
CA VAL A 168 -11.96 -0.55 -24.09
C VAL A 168 -12.18 -0.30 -22.59
N PHE A 169 -12.79 0.84 -22.26
CA PHE A 169 -13.17 1.16 -20.89
C PHE A 169 -14.09 0.08 -20.30
N ASN A 170 -13.76 -0.39 -19.10
CA ASN A 170 -14.52 -1.43 -18.40
C ASN A 170 -15.17 -0.90 -17.13
N SER A 171 -14.39 -0.27 -16.26
CA SER A 171 -14.87 0.23 -14.98
C SER A 171 -13.99 1.36 -14.46
N LYS A 172 -14.55 2.15 -13.55
CA LYS A 172 -13.80 3.15 -12.75
C LYS A 172 -13.96 2.82 -11.28
N ARG A 173 -12.93 3.11 -10.48
CA ARG A 173 -12.98 3.01 -9.02
C ARG A 173 -12.75 4.37 -8.40
N GLU A 174 -13.48 4.68 -7.35
CA GLU A 174 -13.27 5.85 -6.48
C GLU A 174 -12.80 5.35 -5.11
N TYR A 175 -11.83 6.04 -4.53
CA TYR A 175 -11.25 5.69 -3.23
C TYR A 175 -11.38 6.84 -2.26
N HIS A 176 -11.64 6.53 -0.99
CA HIS A 176 -11.80 7.51 0.07
C HIS A 176 -10.90 7.14 1.25
N TYR A 177 -10.31 8.15 1.88
CA TYR A 177 -9.30 8.00 2.92
C TYR A 177 -9.64 8.82 4.16
N ASP A 178 -9.17 8.37 5.32
CA ASP A 178 -9.06 9.24 6.48
C ASP A 178 -7.72 10.00 6.42
N GLU A 179 -7.78 11.26 6.01
CA GLU A 179 -6.58 12.11 5.84
C GLU A 179 -5.81 12.37 7.14
N LYS A 180 -6.41 12.08 8.30
CA LYS A 180 -5.80 12.27 9.62
C LYS A 180 -4.97 11.07 10.06
N ILE A 181 -5.15 9.91 9.44
CA ILE A 181 -4.49 8.66 9.83
C ILE A 181 -3.54 8.23 8.71
N LEU A 182 -2.25 8.16 9.02
CA LEU A 182 -1.25 7.63 8.10
C LEU A 182 -1.42 6.12 7.96
N ASN A 183 -1.26 5.62 6.74
CA ASN A 183 -1.22 4.19 6.51
C ASN A 183 0.17 3.65 6.89
N LYS A 184 0.21 2.80 7.91
CA LYS A 184 1.41 2.07 8.33
C LYS A 184 1.41 0.60 7.91
N ALA A 185 0.36 0.15 7.22
CA ALA A 185 0.35 -1.17 6.60
C ALA A 185 1.08 -1.13 5.24
N PRO A 186 1.69 -2.23 4.79
CA PRO A 186 2.31 -2.34 3.46
C PRO A 186 1.25 -2.49 2.36
N GLN A 187 0.23 -1.64 2.36
CA GLN A 187 -0.85 -1.60 1.37
C GLN A 187 -0.51 -0.56 0.28
N GLY A 188 -0.22 -1.05 -0.92
CA GLY A 188 0.01 -0.22 -2.10
C GLY A 188 -1.26 -0.10 -2.98
N THR A 189 -1.08 0.44 -4.18
CA THR A 189 -2.09 0.35 -5.27
C THR A 189 -2.20 -1.06 -5.83
N SER A 190 -1.09 -1.81 -5.82
CA SER A 190 -1.06 -3.24 -6.11
C SER A 190 -1.04 -4.03 -4.81
N ASN A 191 -1.84 -5.10 -4.74
CA ASN A 191 -1.99 -5.96 -3.56
C ASN A 191 -1.30 -7.32 -3.72
N MET A 192 -0.38 -7.46 -4.66
CA MET A 192 0.16 -8.78 -5.00
C MET A 192 1.07 -9.36 -3.92
N TRP A 193 2.01 -8.57 -3.41
CA TRP A 193 2.84 -8.93 -2.26
C TRP A 193 2.83 -7.77 -1.26
N PRO A 194 2.63 -8.03 0.04
CA PRO A 194 2.67 -6.97 1.04
C PRO A 194 4.10 -6.41 1.15
N SER A 195 4.32 -5.23 0.56
CA SER A 195 5.60 -4.54 0.60
C SER A 195 5.41 -3.02 0.55
N ASP A 196 6.23 -2.33 1.34
CA ASP A 196 6.36 -0.87 1.35
C ASP A 196 7.28 -0.32 0.23
N LYS A 197 7.89 -1.21 -0.57
CA LYS A 197 8.89 -0.84 -1.58
C LYS A 197 8.68 -1.47 -2.95
N LEU A 198 8.29 -2.75 -3.01
CA LEU A 198 8.27 -3.51 -4.27
C LEU A 198 7.36 -2.89 -5.33
N PHE A 199 6.29 -2.20 -4.93
CA PHE A 199 5.34 -1.58 -5.85
C PHE A 199 5.32 -0.06 -5.76
N GLY A 200 6.47 0.55 -5.43
CA GLY A 200 6.59 1.99 -5.21
C GLY A 200 6.11 2.41 -3.83
N LYS A 201 5.85 3.71 -3.66
CA LYS A 201 5.31 4.24 -2.40
C LYS A 201 3.89 3.73 -2.16
N THR A 202 3.64 3.31 -0.93
CA THR A 202 2.30 2.95 -0.44
C THR A 202 1.37 4.16 -0.42
N VAL A 203 0.07 3.89 -0.33
CA VAL A 203 -0.92 4.96 -0.12
C VAL A 203 -0.61 5.67 1.20
N LYS A 204 -0.66 7.01 1.21
CA LYS A 204 -0.23 7.81 2.36
C LYS A 204 -1.16 7.64 3.57
N ASN A 205 -2.46 7.56 3.34
CA ASN A 205 -3.49 7.53 4.37
C ASN A 205 -4.27 6.22 4.35
N ILE A 206 -4.92 5.87 5.47
CA ILE A 206 -5.72 4.65 5.54
C ILE A 206 -7.00 4.81 4.69
N MET A 207 -7.28 3.84 3.83
CA MET A 207 -8.48 3.83 2.99
C MET A 207 -9.69 3.46 3.86
N ILE A 208 -10.77 4.22 3.80
CA ILE A 208 -11.99 3.97 4.58
C ILE A 208 -13.17 3.52 3.72
N ALA A 209 -13.11 3.74 2.41
CA ALA A 209 -14.09 3.21 1.47
C ALA A 209 -13.54 3.13 0.05
N SER A 210 -14.16 2.28 -0.77
CA SER A 210 -14.00 2.32 -2.22
C SER A 210 -15.30 1.95 -2.92
N LYS A 211 -15.52 2.52 -4.11
CA LYS A 211 -16.67 2.21 -4.96
C LYS A 211 -16.22 1.94 -6.38
N THR A 212 -16.69 0.85 -6.99
CA THR A 212 -16.46 0.57 -8.41
C THR A 212 -17.76 0.79 -9.18
N PHE A 213 -17.63 1.45 -10.32
CA PHE A 213 -18.72 1.74 -11.24
C PHE A 213 -18.46 1.06 -12.57
N ASP A 214 -19.50 0.48 -13.17
CA ASP A 214 -19.46 -0.07 -14.52
C ASP A 214 -19.46 1.03 -15.61
N THR A 215 -19.55 0.60 -16.87
CA THR A 215 -19.59 1.49 -18.04
C THR A 215 -20.83 2.41 -18.10
N ASN A 216 -21.89 2.07 -17.37
CA ASN A 216 -23.13 2.84 -17.28
C ASN A 216 -23.18 3.73 -16.01
N ASN A 217 -22.07 3.83 -15.27
CA ASN A 217 -21.99 4.48 -13.96
C ASN A 217 -22.89 3.84 -12.88
N ILE A 218 -23.22 2.56 -13.00
CA ILE A 218 -23.90 1.80 -11.95
C ILE A 218 -22.85 1.28 -10.98
N VAL A 219 -23.10 1.44 -9.68
CA VAL A 219 -22.22 0.91 -8.63
C VAL A 219 -22.31 -0.62 -8.65
N THR A 220 -21.16 -1.27 -8.89
CA THR A 220 -21.05 -2.74 -8.90
C THR A 220 -20.30 -3.29 -7.68
N TRP A 221 -19.54 -2.43 -7.00
CA TRP A 221 -18.90 -2.71 -5.72
C TRP A 221 -18.95 -1.48 -4.83
N ASP A 222 -19.28 -1.66 -3.55
CA ASP A 222 -19.22 -0.64 -2.50
C ASP A 222 -18.67 -1.29 -1.23
N VAL A 223 -17.48 -0.86 -0.82
CA VAL A 223 -16.73 -1.45 0.28
C VAL A 223 -16.40 -0.37 1.30
N LYS A 224 -16.65 -0.65 2.58
CA LYS A 224 -16.27 0.21 3.70
C LYS A 224 -15.27 -0.50 4.59
N PHE A 225 -14.33 0.26 5.14
CA PHE A 225 -13.29 -0.27 6.02
C PHE A 225 -13.35 0.43 7.37
N THR A 226 -13.26 -0.35 8.44
CA THR A 226 -13.06 0.16 9.80
C THR A 226 -11.84 -0.50 10.42
N TYR A 227 -11.10 0.26 11.24
CA TYR A 227 -9.80 -0.18 11.74
C TYR A 227 -9.72 -0.11 13.26
N LYS A 228 -8.94 -1.02 13.84
CA LYS A 228 -8.36 -0.88 15.18
C LYS A 228 -6.86 -0.77 15.06
N PHE A 229 -6.27 0.09 15.88
CA PHE A 229 -4.84 0.37 15.88
C PHE A 229 -4.20 -0.02 17.20
N ASP A 230 -2.90 -0.31 17.19
CA ASP A 230 -2.09 -0.41 18.40
C ASP A 230 -1.68 0.98 18.93
N ALA A 231 -0.90 1.01 20.01
CA ALA A 231 -0.41 2.26 20.62
C ALA A 231 0.51 3.09 19.70
N ASP A 232 1.11 2.45 18.70
CA ASP A 232 2.00 3.09 17.72
C ASP A 232 1.26 3.46 16.42
N ASN A 233 -0.08 3.36 16.41
CA ASN A 233 -0.95 3.59 15.25
C ASN A 233 -0.73 2.64 14.07
N TYR A 234 -0.26 1.41 14.30
CA TYR A 234 -0.31 0.35 13.27
C TYR A 234 -1.70 -0.29 13.26
N PRO A 235 -2.32 -0.51 12.09
CA PRO A 235 -3.62 -1.17 12.02
C PRO A 235 -3.45 -2.65 12.36
N VAL A 236 -4.02 -3.09 13.48
CA VAL A 236 -3.98 -4.49 13.95
C VAL A 236 -5.23 -5.28 13.60
N LYS A 237 -6.32 -4.59 13.24
CA LYS A 237 -7.56 -5.20 12.75
C LYS A 237 -8.20 -4.29 11.71
N GLN A 238 -8.68 -4.88 10.63
CA GLN A 238 -9.55 -4.26 9.63
C GLN A 238 -10.84 -5.07 9.56
N THR A 239 -11.97 -4.39 9.63
CA THR A 239 -13.27 -4.96 9.25
C THR A 239 -13.64 -4.37 7.89
N THR A 240 -13.96 -5.24 6.94
CA THR A 240 -14.35 -4.88 5.58
C THR A 240 -15.82 -5.21 5.39
N ASP A 241 -16.65 -4.21 5.13
CA ASP A 241 -18.09 -4.38 4.87
C ASP A 241 -18.36 -4.25 3.36
N TYR A 242 -18.83 -5.33 2.76
CA TYR A 242 -19.25 -5.40 1.36
C TYR A 242 -20.73 -5.03 1.27
N VAL A 243 -20.99 -3.74 1.09
CA VAL A 243 -22.32 -3.14 1.30
C VAL A 243 -23.38 -3.74 0.38
N LEU A 244 -23.03 -4.07 -0.87
CA LEU A 244 -23.98 -4.63 -1.83
C LEU A 244 -24.26 -6.12 -1.59
N GLN A 245 -23.30 -6.84 -1.03
CA GLN A 245 -23.38 -8.27 -0.73
C GLN A 245 -24.02 -8.52 0.65
N GLY A 246 -23.97 -7.54 1.56
CA GLY A 246 -24.39 -7.73 2.95
C GLY A 246 -23.42 -8.63 3.74
N GLU A 247 -22.17 -8.69 3.30
CA GLU A 247 -21.13 -9.54 3.89
C GLU A 247 -20.07 -8.69 4.61
N THR A 248 -19.45 -9.28 5.63
CA THR A 248 -18.37 -8.65 6.38
C THR A 248 -17.21 -9.62 6.53
N ASN A 249 -16.00 -9.13 6.25
CA ASN A 249 -14.76 -9.86 6.53
C ASN A 249 -13.96 -9.16 7.61
N VAL A 250 -13.12 -9.92 8.31
CA VAL A 250 -12.24 -9.41 9.34
C VAL A 250 -10.82 -9.86 9.06
N THR A 251 -9.92 -8.90 8.83
CA THR A 251 -8.47 -9.14 8.74
C THR A 251 -7.79 -8.70 10.02
N THR A 252 -6.97 -9.57 10.60
CA THR A 252 -6.10 -9.27 11.75
C THR A 252 -4.65 -9.22 11.29
N TYR A 253 -3.88 -8.25 11.76
CA TYR A 253 -2.49 -8.03 11.38
C TYR A 253 -1.56 -8.18 12.60
N THR A 254 -0.42 -8.81 12.39
CA THR A 254 0.64 -8.97 13.40
C THR A 254 1.93 -8.33 12.91
N TYR A 255 2.53 -7.47 13.74
CA TYR A 255 3.77 -6.75 13.43
C TYR A 255 4.88 -7.10 14.42
N GLN A 256 6.13 -6.96 13.97
CA GLN A 256 7.34 -7.14 14.77
C GLN A 256 8.36 -6.02 14.52
#